data_AF-A0A1G9T3C5-F1
#
_entry.id   AF-A0A1G9T3C5-F1
#
_cell.length_a   1.000
_cell.length_b   1.000
_cell.length_c   1.000
_cell.angle_alpha   90.00
_cell.angle_beta   90.00
_cell.angle_gamma   90.00
#
_symmetry.space_group_name_H-M   'P 1'
#
loop_
_entity.id
_entity.type
_entity.pdbx_description
1 polymer ?
#
loop_
_entity_poly.entity_id
_entity_poly.type
_entity_poly.pdbx_seq_one_letter_code
_entity_poly.pdbx_strand_id
1 'polypeptide(L)'
;MEYVWVEKDKNIKDILNEEMKVHVKWSKKTDEDYLDLSRQYMNTSYITLKDIIEGQYNDNIKYDMWFLPGIYMMRQAIELLLKAGLAVKGATKSELQGIFIVNKHNVKELYNTFKDRYCIEELNKAEQMWLEKYLDSIELVDSSSDLFRYPFKDEFMHQYGDKALDVWKMSNKLIYCYSTLNKMIFGEWFNEVELDIEEEPQFIHLAMTGINNCYLWDSPWSDGFHRQVTGYSEVATFLFERFKESKDGGLFYPIVFLMRNAIEIGLKRLLHIKMEQSVDENTIRRKRNSHLLYKDLWNSIKPMLVYYSEEDNQDKETLDLVETYIKALNSLDKNGDMFRYPCSFSNEYKFNDEEIDVENFYSYLLGLFHFIDSCDSWLDNIKDYEMEMRSYVEWEY
;
A
#
# COMPACT_ATOMS: atom_id res chain seq x y z
N MET A 1 -0.70 -14.90 -16.32
CA MET A 1 -0.03 -13.61 -16.10
C MET A 1 0.88 -13.36 -17.27
N GLU A 2 0.82 -12.18 -17.88
CA GLU A 2 1.75 -11.78 -18.93
C GLU A 2 3.11 -11.49 -18.27
N TYR A 3 4.16 -12.17 -18.71
CA TYR A 3 5.50 -11.95 -18.17
C TYR A 3 6.10 -10.70 -18.82
N VAL A 4 6.22 -9.64 -18.03
CA VAL A 4 6.81 -8.36 -18.45
C VAL A 4 8.22 -8.25 -17.84
N TRP A 5 9.19 -7.79 -18.62
CA TRP A 5 10.56 -7.57 -18.15
C TRP A 5 11.01 -6.13 -18.36
N VAL A 6 12.14 -5.75 -17.76
CA VAL A 6 12.76 -4.46 -18.01
C VAL A 6 13.31 -4.40 -19.44
N GLU A 7 13.12 -3.25 -20.10
CA GLU A 7 13.44 -3.03 -21.51
C GLU A 7 14.34 -1.81 -21.65
N LYS A 8 15.36 -1.91 -22.51
CA LYS A 8 16.24 -0.79 -22.81
C LYS A 8 15.45 0.37 -23.42
N ASP A 9 15.76 1.59 -22.99
CA ASP A 9 15.19 2.84 -23.49
C ASP A 9 13.67 3.03 -23.26
N LYS A 10 13.01 2.14 -22.48
CA LYS A 10 11.61 2.33 -22.09
C LYS A 10 11.46 3.55 -21.18
N ASN A 11 10.45 4.39 -21.43
CA ASN A 11 10.10 5.51 -20.58
C ASN A 11 8.70 5.35 -20.00
N ILE A 12 8.58 5.52 -18.68
CA ILE A 12 7.32 5.37 -17.92
C ILE A 12 6.20 6.31 -18.39
N LYS A 13 6.54 7.42 -19.07
CA LYS A 13 5.57 8.43 -19.55
C LYS A 13 5.29 8.39 -21.05
N ASP A 14 5.90 7.48 -21.81
CA ASP A 14 5.59 7.37 -23.23
C ASP A 14 4.13 6.95 -23.44
N ILE A 15 3.48 7.54 -24.44
CA ILE A 15 2.14 7.15 -24.86
C ILE A 15 2.29 6.18 -26.03
N LEU A 16 2.11 4.89 -25.76
CA LEU A 16 2.24 3.81 -26.74
C LEU A 16 0.86 3.31 -27.20
N ASN A 17 -0.14 3.41 -26.32
CA ASN A 17 -1.52 3.03 -26.55
C ASN A 17 -2.49 4.19 -26.21
N GLU A 18 -2.99 4.86 -27.25
CA GLU A 18 -3.96 5.96 -27.12
C GLU A 18 -5.30 5.51 -26.49
N GLU A 19 -5.68 4.24 -26.60
CA GLU A 19 -6.92 3.71 -26.00
C GLU A 19 -6.80 3.51 -24.48
N MET A 20 -5.58 3.47 -23.96
CA MET A 20 -5.27 3.32 -22.53
C MET A 20 -4.96 4.65 -21.86
N LYS A 21 -5.17 5.77 -22.58
CA LYS A 21 -4.79 7.09 -22.11
C LYS A 21 -5.77 7.64 -21.09
N VAL A 22 -5.22 8.18 -20.00
CA VAL A 22 -5.95 8.96 -18.98
C VAL A 22 -5.31 10.33 -18.85
N HIS A 23 -6.14 11.37 -18.71
CA HIS A 23 -5.67 12.71 -18.37
C HIS A 23 -5.78 12.93 -16.86
N VAL A 24 -4.64 12.98 -16.19
CA VAL A 24 -4.59 13.27 -14.76
C VAL A 24 -4.61 14.78 -14.57
N LYS A 25 -5.73 15.31 -14.08
CA LYS A 25 -5.90 16.76 -13.86
C LYS A 25 -6.69 17.04 -12.59
N TRP A 26 -6.03 17.73 -11.67
CA TRP A 26 -6.63 18.18 -10.42
C TRP A 26 -7.29 19.55 -10.58
N SER A 27 -8.39 19.76 -9.86
CA SER A 27 -9.14 21.02 -9.85
C SER A 27 -8.37 22.16 -9.17
N LYS A 28 -7.38 21.81 -8.34
CA LYS A 28 -6.63 22.70 -7.44
C LYS A 28 -7.47 23.29 -6.32
N LYS A 29 -8.60 22.65 -6.03
CA LYS A 29 -9.44 22.89 -4.85
C LYS A 29 -9.27 21.71 -3.92
N THR A 30 -8.71 21.98 -2.74
CA THR A 30 -8.25 20.96 -1.81
C THR A 30 -9.38 20.04 -1.36
N ASP A 31 -10.58 20.57 -1.14
CA ASP A 31 -11.78 19.79 -0.82
C ASP A 31 -12.18 18.82 -1.94
N GLU A 32 -12.32 19.33 -3.17
CA GLU A 32 -12.71 18.52 -4.34
C GLU A 32 -11.66 17.44 -4.62
N ASP A 33 -10.37 17.80 -4.63
CA ASP A 33 -9.28 16.89 -5.00
C ASP A 33 -9.04 15.79 -3.95
N TYR A 34 -9.12 16.12 -2.65
CA TYR A 34 -9.01 15.09 -1.60
C TYR A 34 -10.25 14.19 -1.56
N LEU A 35 -11.45 14.73 -1.81
CA LEU A 35 -12.68 13.94 -1.88
C LEU A 35 -12.66 12.99 -3.08
N ASP A 36 -12.20 13.46 -4.24
CA ASP A 36 -12.09 12.64 -5.43
C ASP A 36 -11.12 11.48 -5.20
N LEU A 37 -9.90 11.75 -4.71
CA LEU A 37 -8.94 10.69 -4.41
C LEU A 37 -9.43 9.75 -3.29
N SER A 38 -10.17 10.27 -2.30
CA SER A 38 -10.82 9.47 -1.27
C SER A 38 -11.79 8.44 -1.88
N ARG A 39 -12.62 8.87 -2.83
CA ARG A 39 -13.58 8.00 -3.53
C ARG A 39 -12.88 6.98 -4.42
N GLN A 40 -11.78 7.36 -5.07
CA GLN A 40 -10.95 6.44 -5.85
C GLN A 40 -10.44 5.28 -4.96
N TYR A 41 -9.81 5.59 -3.82
CA TYR A 41 -9.32 4.58 -2.87
C TYR A 41 -10.44 3.75 -2.22
N MET A 42 -11.58 4.38 -1.89
CA MET A 42 -12.74 3.67 -1.37
C MET A 42 -13.26 2.65 -2.38
N ASN A 43 -13.43 3.06 -3.65
CA ASN A 43 -13.94 2.21 -4.71
C ASN A 43 -13.01 1.02 -4.98
N THR A 44 -11.70 1.27 -5.09
CA THR A 44 -10.73 0.18 -5.30
C THR A 44 -10.70 -0.79 -4.13
N SER A 45 -10.72 -0.27 -2.89
CA SER A 45 -10.84 -1.11 -1.71
C SER A 45 -12.12 -1.96 -1.72
N TYR A 46 -13.28 -1.35 -2.01
CA TYR A 46 -14.56 -2.04 -2.06
C TYR A 46 -14.54 -3.16 -3.10
N ILE A 47 -14.07 -2.89 -4.33
CA ILE A 47 -13.99 -3.91 -5.39
C ILE A 47 -13.06 -5.05 -4.99
N THR A 48 -11.90 -4.75 -4.39
CA THR A 48 -10.95 -5.77 -3.91
C THR A 48 -11.56 -6.60 -2.78
N LEU A 49 -12.09 -5.98 -1.73
CA LEU A 49 -12.66 -6.68 -0.57
C LEU A 49 -13.89 -7.51 -0.96
N LYS A 50 -14.72 -6.98 -1.87
CA LYS A 50 -15.85 -7.72 -2.45
C LYS A 50 -15.38 -8.96 -3.19
N ASP A 51 -14.32 -8.85 -4.00
CA ASP A 51 -13.76 -9.99 -4.75
C ASP A 51 -13.16 -11.07 -3.82
N ILE A 52 -12.61 -10.67 -2.67
CA ILE A 52 -12.16 -11.60 -1.62
C ILE A 52 -13.34 -12.32 -0.95
N ILE A 53 -14.41 -11.59 -0.61
CA ILE A 53 -15.55 -12.12 0.15
C ILE A 53 -16.48 -12.97 -0.73
N GLU A 54 -16.80 -12.49 -1.93
CA GLU A 54 -17.75 -13.12 -2.87
C GLU A 54 -17.05 -14.07 -3.86
N GLY A 55 -15.72 -14.07 -3.89
CA GLY A 55 -14.91 -14.92 -4.76
C GLY A 55 -14.93 -16.40 -4.37
N GLN A 56 -13.95 -17.13 -4.90
CA GLN A 56 -13.81 -18.55 -4.61
C GLN A 56 -13.46 -18.78 -3.13
N TYR A 57 -14.26 -19.60 -2.45
CA TYR A 57 -13.96 -20.06 -1.10
C TYR A 57 -12.59 -20.77 -1.03
N ASN A 58 -11.89 -20.61 0.09
CA ASN A 58 -10.55 -21.16 0.36
C ASN A 58 -9.42 -20.65 -0.55
N ASP A 59 -9.55 -19.44 -1.11
CA ASP A 59 -8.44 -18.75 -1.77
C ASP A 59 -7.55 -18.05 -0.71
N ASN A 60 -6.60 -18.79 -0.15
CA ASN A 60 -5.73 -18.27 0.90
C ASN A 60 -4.92 -17.05 0.43
N ILE A 61 -4.55 -16.95 -0.85
CA ILE A 61 -3.83 -15.76 -1.36
C ILE A 61 -4.71 -14.52 -1.19
N LYS A 62 -6.00 -14.61 -1.53
CA LYS A 62 -6.93 -13.49 -1.33
C LYS A 62 -7.12 -13.13 0.14
N TYR A 63 -7.43 -14.12 0.98
CA TYR A 63 -7.70 -13.86 2.39
C TYR A 63 -6.45 -13.42 3.18
N ASP A 64 -5.29 -14.01 2.91
CA ASP A 64 -4.06 -13.74 3.68
C ASP A 64 -3.23 -12.59 3.12
N MET A 65 -3.37 -12.28 1.83
CA MET A 65 -2.50 -11.34 1.12
C MET A 65 -3.28 -10.17 0.52
N TRP A 66 -4.34 -10.40 -0.27
CA TRP A 66 -5.11 -9.29 -0.88
C TRP A 66 -5.89 -8.47 0.15
N PHE A 67 -6.28 -9.08 1.25
CA PHE A 67 -6.92 -8.40 2.37
C PHE A 67 -6.09 -7.23 2.90
N LEU A 68 -4.76 -7.36 2.93
CA LEU A 68 -3.84 -6.35 3.47
C LEU A 68 -3.92 -5.01 2.71
N PRO A 69 -3.67 -4.94 1.39
CA PRO A 69 -3.87 -3.72 0.62
C PRO A 69 -5.35 -3.29 0.58
N GLY A 70 -6.31 -4.23 0.62
CA GLY A 70 -7.73 -3.90 0.69
C GLY A 70 -8.08 -3.02 1.91
N ILE A 71 -7.65 -3.44 3.10
CA ILE A 71 -7.82 -2.70 4.35
C ILE A 71 -7.05 -1.38 4.32
N TYR A 72 -5.80 -1.39 3.85
CA TYR A 72 -5.01 -0.17 3.72
C TYR A 72 -5.70 0.88 2.84
N MET A 73 -6.20 0.49 1.66
CA MET A 73 -6.87 1.41 0.74
C MET A 73 -8.10 2.05 1.38
N MET A 74 -8.92 1.30 2.13
CA MET A 74 -10.06 1.88 2.83
C MET A 74 -9.64 2.84 3.94
N ARG A 75 -8.59 2.49 4.69
CA ARG A 75 -8.02 3.37 5.72
C ARG A 75 -7.43 4.66 5.13
N GLN A 76 -6.80 4.57 3.96
CA GLN A 76 -6.34 5.74 3.20
C GLN A 76 -7.53 6.61 2.75
N ALA A 77 -8.60 5.99 2.27
CA ALA A 77 -9.82 6.70 1.89
C ALA A 77 -10.42 7.48 3.10
N ILE A 78 -10.50 6.86 4.28
CA ILE A 78 -10.98 7.52 5.51
C ILE A 78 -10.15 8.78 5.84
N GLU A 79 -8.81 8.69 5.76
CA GLU A 79 -7.94 9.84 5.99
C GLU A 79 -8.19 10.97 4.99
N LEU A 80 -8.30 10.62 3.70
CA LEU A 80 -8.54 11.60 2.63
C LEU A 80 -9.91 12.26 2.78
N LEU A 81 -10.95 11.51 3.15
CA LEU A 81 -12.29 12.02 3.40
C LEU A 81 -12.31 13.05 4.54
N LEU A 82 -11.65 12.75 5.66
CA LEU A 82 -11.50 13.69 6.77
C LEU A 82 -10.75 14.96 6.36
N LYS A 83 -9.68 14.82 5.57
CA LYS A 83 -8.92 15.95 5.03
C LYS A 83 -9.76 16.80 4.06
N ALA A 84 -10.59 16.16 3.24
CA ALA A 84 -11.56 16.86 2.40
C ALA A 84 -12.57 17.63 3.25
N GLY A 85 -13.17 17.01 4.26
CA GLY A 85 -14.13 17.66 5.16
C GLY A 85 -13.56 18.89 5.87
N LEU A 86 -12.30 18.81 6.33
CA LEU A 86 -11.59 19.96 6.90
C LEU A 86 -11.45 21.13 5.92
N ALA A 87 -11.32 20.84 4.62
CA ALA A 87 -11.19 21.83 3.56
C ALA A 87 -12.54 22.42 3.11
N VAL A 88 -13.60 21.61 3.01
CA VAL A 88 -14.94 22.04 2.52
C VAL A 88 -15.50 23.19 3.35
N LYS A 89 -15.28 23.18 4.67
CA LYS A 89 -15.93 24.11 5.61
C LYS A 89 -15.11 25.40 5.85
N GLY A 90 -14.24 25.79 4.91
CA GLY A 90 -13.69 27.15 4.83
C GLY A 90 -12.34 27.38 5.52
N ALA A 91 -11.53 26.35 5.72
CA ALA A 91 -10.15 26.53 6.20
C ALA A 91 -9.25 27.12 5.10
N THR A 92 -8.36 28.04 5.48
CA THR A 92 -7.35 28.57 4.57
C THR A 92 -6.29 27.52 4.25
N LYS A 93 -5.60 27.67 3.11
CA LYS A 93 -4.51 26.77 2.70
C LYS A 93 -3.40 26.62 3.75
N SER A 94 -3.07 27.72 4.44
CA SER A 94 -2.07 27.75 5.52
C SER A 94 -2.53 26.96 6.75
N GLU A 95 -3.80 27.12 7.14
CA GLU A 95 -4.38 26.35 8.26
C GLU A 95 -4.42 24.86 7.93
N LEU A 96 -4.90 24.49 6.74
CA LEU A 96 -4.95 23.09 6.30
C LEU A 96 -3.56 22.46 6.28
N GLN A 97 -2.56 23.17 5.77
CA GLN A 97 -1.18 22.71 5.80
C GLN A 97 -0.71 22.46 7.24
N GLY A 98 -0.98 23.39 8.17
CA GLY A 98 -0.65 23.21 9.58
C GLY A 98 -1.32 21.98 10.19
N ILE A 99 -2.63 21.81 9.96
CA ILE A 99 -3.41 20.66 10.45
C ILE A 99 -2.85 19.36 9.88
N PHE A 100 -2.59 19.30 8.57
CA PHE A 100 -2.10 18.08 7.93
C PHE A 100 -0.68 17.71 8.37
N ILE A 101 0.18 18.68 8.64
CA ILE A 101 1.54 18.43 9.16
C ILE A 101 1.49 17.92 10.61
N VAL A 102 0.61 18.49 11.44
CA VAL A 102 0.48 18.11 12.86
C VAL A 102 -0.15 16.72 12.98
N ASN A 103 -1.28 16.50 12.32
CA ASN A 103 -2.05 15.27 12.47
C ASN A 103 -1.53 14.14 11.57
N LYS A 104 -0.87 14.45 10.46
CA LYS A 104 -0.33 13.51 9.46
C LYS A 104 -1.38 12.49 9.01
N HIS A 105 -1.32 11.30 9.59
CA HIS A 105 -2.18 10.16 9.29
C HIS A 105 -3.25 9.94 10.35
N ASN A 106 -3.14 10.53 11.54
CA ASN A 106 -4.01 10.22 12.67
C ASN A 106 -5.46 10.61 12.38
N VAL A 107 -6.31 9.61 12.14
CA VAL A 107 -7.70 9.83 11.73
C VAL A 107 -8.57 10.32 12.89
N LYS A 108 -8.21 9.95 14.13
CA LYS A 108 -8.90 10.44 15.32
C LYS A 108 -8.66 11.94 15.52
N GLU A 109 -7.42 12.40 15.40
CA GLU A 109 -7.08 13.81 15.59
C GLU A 109 -7.60 14.68 14.44
N LEU A 110 -7.62 14.15 13.20
CA LEU A 110 -8.32 14.81 12.09
C LEU A 110 -9.82 14.97 12.38
N TYR A 111 -10.47 13.93 12.90
CA TYR A 111 -11.87 13.98 13.34
C TYR A 111 -12.09 14.97 14.48
N ASN A 112 -11.26 14.95 15.53
CA ASN A 112 -11.36 15.89 16.65
C ASN A 112 -11.22 17.34 16.16
N THR A 113 -10.25 17.59 15.28
CA THR A 113 -10.05 18.91 14.65
C THR A 113 -11.29 19.34 13.87
N PHE A 114 -11.92 18.43 13.13
CA PHE A 114 -13.16 18.72 12.40
C PHE A 114 -14.30 19.06 13.37
N LYS A 115 -14.51 18.20 14.38
CA LYS A 115 -15.56 18.34 15.40
C LYS A 115 -15.46 19.66 16.15
N ASP A 116 -14.26 20.02 16.60
CA ASP A 116 -14.01 21.25 17.36
C ASP A 116 -14.25 22.51 16.53
N ARG A 117 -14.00 22.42 15.21
CA ARG A 117 -14.12 23.58 14.31
C ARG A 117 -15.53 23.80 13.78
N TYR A 118 -16.26 22.73 13.48
CA TYR A 118 -17.50 22.81 12.71
C TYR A 118 -18.74 22.31 13.44
N CYS A 119 -18.60 21.73 14.64
CA CYS A 119 -19.63 20.93 15.29
C CYS A 119 -20.06 19.73 14.43
N ILE A 120 -20.86 18.82 15.00
CA ILE A 120 -21.43 17.66 14.29
C ILE A 120 -22.94 17.72 14.49
N GLU A 121 -23.68 18.06 13.44
CA GLU A 121 -25.14 18.23 13.49
C GLU A 121 -25.86 17.04 12.84
N GLU A 122 -25.18 16.36 11.92
CA GLU A 122 -25.73 15.36 11.02
C GLU A 122 -25.78 13.96 11.66
N LEU A 123 -24.98 13.72 12.71
CA LEU A 123 -24.94 12.44 13.42
C LEU A 123 -25.77 12.49 14.69
N ASN A 124 -26.50 11.40 14.97
CA ASN A 124 -27.09 11.20 16.27
C ASN A 124 -26.01 10.79 17.31
N LYS A 125 -26.36 10.83 18.60
CA LYS A 125 -25.43 10.54 19.69
C LYS A 125 -24.82 9.13 19.62
N ALA A 126 -25.59 8.12 19.20
CA ALA A 126 -25.11 6.75 19.12
C ALA A 126 -24.11 6.60 17.96
N GLU A 127 -24.43 7.15 16.78
CA GLU A 127 -23.52 7.19 15.63
C GLU A 127 -22.21 7.88 15.96
N GLN A 128 -22.29 9.05 16.62
CA GLN A 128 -21.10 9.79 17.03
C GLN A 128 -20.24 9.00 18.02
N MET A 129 -20.88 8.40 19.05
CA MET A 129 -20.17 7.59 20.04
C MET A 129 -19.52 6.34 19.42
N TRP A 130 -20.17 5.72 18.43
CA TRP A 130 -19.62 4.58 17.71
C TRP A 130 -18.40 5.00 16.89
N LEU A 131 -18.54 6.05 16.09
CA LEU A 131 -17.47 6.57 15.23
C LEU A 131 -16.24 6.97 16.05
N GLU A 132 -16.45 7.70 17.15
CA GLU A 132 -15.36 8.12 18.03
C GLU A 132 -14.56 6.92 18.56
N LYS A 133 -15.25 5.88 19.06
CA LYS A 133 -14.62 4.66 19.57
C LYS A 133 -13.91 3.88 18.46
N TYR A 134 -14.49 3.83 17.27
CA TYR A 134 -13.90 3.09 16.16
C TYR A 134 -12.61 3.76 15.67
N LEU A 135 -12.61 5.08 15.52
CA LEU A 135 -11.41 5.85 15.18
C LEU A 135 -10.32 5.71 16.27
N ASP A 136 -10.70 5.72 17.56
CA ASP A 136 -9.76 5.44 18.65
C ASP A 136 -9.16 4.03 18.52
N SER A 137 -9.97 3.04 18.14
CA SER A 137 -9.51 1.66 17.93
C SER A 137 -8.59 1.51 16.71
N ILE A 138 -8.75 2.33 15.66
CA ILE A 138 -7.80 2.35 14.53
C ILE A 138 -6.45 2.87 15.02
N GLU A 139 -6.44 4.00 15.71
CA GLU A 139 -5.19 4.64 16.16
C GLU A 139 -4.43 3.82 17.21
N LEU A 140 -5.12 3.02 18.01
CA LEU A 140 -4.49 2.09 18.96
C LEU A 140 -3.58 1.07 18.26
N VAL A 141 -3.91 0.67 17.03
CA VAL A 141 -3.23 -0.45 16.34
C VAL A 141 -2.45 0.02 15.09
N ASP A 142 -2.94 1.05 14.39
CA ASP A 142 -2.39 1.51 13.10
C ASP A 142 -2.29 3.05 12.97
N SER A 143 -1.82 3.73 14.02
CA SER A 143 -1.66 5.19 14.02
C SER A 143 -0.70 5.75 12.96
N SER A 144 0.23 4.93 12.47
CA SER A 144 1.17 5.31 11.40
C SER A 144 0.68 4.93 10.00
N SER A 145 -0.50 4.30 9.87
CA SER A 145 -1.02 3.76 8.62
C SER A 145 -0.09 2.70 7.98
N ASP A 146 0.70 1.99 8.78
CA ASP A 146 1.79 1.11 8.34
C ASP A 146 1.48 -0.37 8.49
N LEU A 147 0.54 -0.73 9.37
CA LEU A 147 0.33 -2.10 9.82
C LEU A 147 0.04 -3.07 8.67
N PHE A 148 -0.80 -2.65 7.73
CA PHE A 148 -1.20 -3.45 6.57
C PHE A 148 -0.39 -3.14 5.30
N ARG A 149 0.64 -2.30 5.41
CA ARG A 149 1.56 -1.97 4.31
C ARG A 149 2.87 -2.71 4.38
N TYR A 150 3.36 -2.96 5.60
CA TYR A 150 4.67 -3.53 5.84
C TYR A 150 4.54 -4.83 6.65
N PRO A 151 5.61 -5.64 6.71
CA PRO A 151 5.64 -6.80 7.60
C PRO A 151 5.15 -6.47 9.01
N PHE A 152 4.36 -7.37 9.58
CA PHE A 152 3.83 -7.20 10.92
C PHE A 152 4.98 -7.12 11.93
N LYS A 153 4.91 -6.14 12.83
CA LYS A 153 5.91 -5.96 13.88
C LYS A 153 5.74 -7.04 14.96
N ASP A 154 6.84 -7.36 15.64
CA ASP A 154 6.88 -8.35 16.73
C ASP A 154 5.81 -8.12 17.79
N GLU A 155 5.53 -6.86 18.16
CA GLU A 155 4.48 -6.52 19.14
C GLU A 155 3.09 -6.96 18.68
N PHE A 156 2.77 -6.74 17.40
CA PHE A 156 1.50 -7.14 16.82
C PHE A 156 1.39 -8.68 16.74
N MET A 157 2.46 -9.34 16.29
CA MET A 157 2.51 -10.81 16.21
C MET A 157 2.51 -11.47 17.59
N HIS A 158 3.08 -10.84 18.62
CA HIS A 158 2.99 -11.35 19.98
C HIS A 158 1.56 -11.33 20.52
N GLN A 159 0.79 -10.31 20.15
CA GLN A 159 -0.60 -10.15 20.61
C GLN A 159 -1.61 -10.96 19.78
N TYR A 160 -1.40 -11.06 18.47
CA TYR A 160 -2.37 -11.59 17.52
C TYR A 160 -1.88 -12.78 16.69
N GLY A 161 -0.63 -13.20 16.85
CA GLY A 161 -0.07 -14.36 16.17
C GLY A 161 -0.90 -15.61 16.41
N ASP A 162 -0.97 -16.45 15.38
CA ASP A 162 -1.76 -17.70 15.32
C ASP A 162 -3.29 -17.48 15.39
N LYS A 163 -3.77 -16.24 15.28
CA LYS A 163 -5.20 -15.90 15.21
C LYS A 163 -5.59 -15.51 13.79
N ALA A 164 -6.89 -15.48 13.52
CA ALA A 164 -7.43 -15.05 12.23
C ALA A 164 -8.13 -13.69 12.37
N LEU A 165 -7.82 -12.75 11.48
CA LEU A 165 -8.56 -11.50 11.34
C LEU A 165 -9.84 -11.75 10.53
N ASP A 166 -10.97 -11.28 11.06
CA ASP A 166 -12.28 -11.45 10.43
C ASP A 166 -12.41 -10.51 9.23
N VAL A 167 -12.25 -11.08 8.03
CA VAL A 167 -12.21 -10.32 6.78
C VAL A 167 -13.53 -9.60 6.53
N TRP A 168 -14.66 -10.29 6.75
CA TRP A 168 -15.99 -9.73 6.50
C TRP A 168 -16.32 -8.60 7.48
N LYS A 169 -16.13 -8.82 8.80
CA LYS A 169 -16.44 -7.81 9.82
C LYS A 169 -15.54 -6.60 9.73
N MET A 170 -14.24 -6.79 9.53
CA MET A 170 -13.31 -5.67 9.41
C MET A 170 -13.63 -4.82 8.17
N SER A 171 -13.95 -5.47 7.04
CA SER A 171 -14.34 -4.77 5.80
C SER A 171 -15.59 -3.92 5.99
N ASN A 172 -16.66 -4.50 6.55
CA ASN A 172 -17.92 -3.77 6.76
C ASN A 172 -17.76 -2.60 7.73
N LYS A 173 -17.03 -2.76 8.83
CA LYS A 173 -16.83 -1.68 9.80
C LYS A 173 -16.06 -0.49 9.22
N LEU A 174 -15.10 -0.73 8.33
CA LEU A 174 -14.43 0.36 7.63
C LEU A 174 -15.37 1.07 6.64
N ILE A 175 -16.24 0.32 5.93
CA ILE A 175 -17.26 0.91 5.07
C ILE A 175 -18.26 1.73 5.89
N TYR A 176 -18.71 1.22 7.04
CA TYR A 176 -19.56 1.96 7.97
C TYR A 176 -18.88 3.24 8.44
N CYS A 177 -17.62 3.16 8.88
CA CYS A 177 -16.83 4.33 9.27
C CYS A 177 -16.76 5.37 8.15
N TYR A 178 -16.40 4.97 6.93
CA TYR A 178 -16.34 5.85 5.77
C TYR A 178 -17.70 6.50 5.48
N SER A 179 -18.78 5.72 5.49
CA SER A 179 -20.12 6.20 5.20
C SER A 179 -20.65 7.14 6.30
N THR A 180 -20.40 6.84 7.57
CA THR A 180 -20.74 7.72 8.71
C THR A 180 -19.96 9.04 8.63
N LEU A 181 -18.69 8.99 8.24
CA LEU A 181 -17.89 10.21 8.00
C LEU A 181 -18.43 11.01 6.82
N ASN A 182 -18.86 10.35 5.74
CA ASN A 182 -19.48 11.03 4.61
C ASN A 182 -20.77 11.73 5.03
N LYS A 183 -21.61 11.06 5.84
CA LYS A 183 -22.81 11.66 6.43
C LYS A 183 -22.48 12.85 7.33
N MET A 184 -21.46 12.72 8.18
CA MET A 184 -21.01 13.82 9.04
C MET A 184 -20.58 15.05 8.24
N ILE A 185 -19.88 14.86 7.12
CA ILE A 185 -19.28 15.97 6.37
C ILE A 185 -20.26 16.59 5.37
N PHE A 186 -21.04 15.75 4.70
CA PHE A 186 -21.86 16.12 3.53
C PHE A 186 -23.37 15.94 3.75
N GLY A 187 -23.80 15.39 4.89
CA GLY A 187 -25.22 15.21 5.23
C GLY A 187 -25.87 13.97 4.62
N GLU A 188 -25.13 13.13 3.90
CA GLU A 188 -25.65 11.95 3.23
C GLU A 188 -24.78 10.70 3.47
N TRP A 189 -25.42 9.53 3.56
CA TRP A 189 -24.70 8.26 3.61
C TRP A 189 -24.01 7.98 2.27
N PHE A 190 -22.81 7.41 2.32
CA PHE A 190 -22.13 6.99 1.11
C PHE A 190 -22.76 5.69 0.59
N ASN A 191 -23.19 5.69 -0.68
CA ASN A 191 -23.86 4.55 -1.33
C ASN A 191 -25.01 3.94 -0.52
N GLU A 192 -25.75 4.76 0.24
CA GLU A 192 -26.87 4.31 1.08
C GLU A 192 -26.49 3.29 2.17
N VAL A 193 -25.19 3.14 2.46
CA VAL A 193 -24.72 2.21 3.51
C VAL A 193 -24.81 2.89 4.86
N GLU A 194 -25.78 2.52 5.67
CA GLU A 194 -25.95 3.04 7.03
C GLU A 194 -25.12 2.28 8.06
N LEU A 195 -24.74 2.94 9.15
CA LEU A 195 -24.05 2.31 10.27
C LEU A 195 -24.99 1.35 11.01
N ASP A 196 -24.57 0.09 11.12
CA ASP A 196 -25.14 -0.83 12.09
C ASP A 196 -24.56 -0.55 13.50
N ILE A 197 -25.36 0.08 14.35
CA ILE A 197 -24.96 0.46 15.72
C ILE A 197 -24.73 -0.74 16.66
N GLU A 198 -25.23 -1.93 16.30
CA GLU A 198 -25.03 -3.15 17.09
C GLU A 198 -23.63 -3.75 16.86
N GLU A 199 -22.97 -3.39 15.77
CA GLU A 199 -21.60 -3.81 15.51
C GLU A 199 -20.62 -3.16 16.49
N GLU A 200 -19.71 -3.94 17.05
CA GLU A 200 -18.74 -3.41 18.01
C GLU A 200 -17.73 -2.49 17.30
N PRO A 201 -17.48 -1.27 17.82
CA PRO A 201 -16.55 -0.30 17.23
C PRO A 201 -15.08 -0.65 17.55
N GLN A 202 -14.67 -1.86 17.17
CA GLN A 202 -13.29 -2.34 17.27
C GLN A 202 -12.72 -2.59 15.88
N PHE A 203 -11.54 -2.02 15.61
CA PHE A 203 -10.86 -2.14 14.32
C PHE A 203 -10.37 -3.56 14.06
N ILE A 204 -9.61 -4.14 14.97
CA ILE A 204 -9.18 -5.54 14.89
C ILE A 204 -10.31 -6.44 15.40
N HIS A 205 -10.89 -7.23 14.51
CA HIS A 205 -11.86 -8.26 14.87
C HIS A 205 -11.30 -9.63 14.56
N LEU A 206 -11.47 -10.58 15.49
CA LEU A 206 -10.94 -11.93 15.34
C LEU A 206 -12.03 -12.91 14.91
N ALA A 207 -11.72 -13.74 13.93
CA ALA A 207 -12.56 -14.86 13.54
C ALA A 207 -12.29 -16.08 14.44
N MET A 208 -13.28 -16.96 14.54
CA MET A 208 -13.13 -18.24 15.26
C MET A 208 -12.22 -19.22 14.53
N THR A 209 -12.08 -19.08 13.20
CA THR A 209 -11.28 -19.97 12.35
C THR A 209 -10.51 -19.15 11.31
N GLY A 210 -9.40 -19.70 10.82
CA GLY A 210 -8.67 -19.13 9.67
C GLY A 210 -9.32 -19.43 8.31
N ILE A 211 -10.39 -20.23 8.28
CA ILE A 211 -11.07 -20.55 7.01
C ILE A 211 -11.77 -19.28 6.53
N ASN A 212 -11.47 -18.87 5.28
CA ASN A 212 -11.96 -17.65 4.66
C ASN A 212 -11.65 -16.36 5.45
N ASN A 213 -10.56 -16.35 6.21
CA ASN A 213 -10.13 -15.23 7.03
C ASN A 213 -8.61 -15.07 6.96
N CYS A 214 -8.10 -13.88 7.25
CA CYS A 214 -6.67 -13.61 7.17
C CYS A 214 -5.96 -14.22 8.39
N TYR A 215 -5.24 -15.32 8.18
CA TYR A 215 -4.56 -16.04 9.25
C TYR A 215 -3.20 -15.44 9.54
N LEU A 216 -2.99 -14.92 10.76
CA LEU A 216 -1.76 -14.28 11.22
C LEU A 216 -0.73 -15.30 11.70
N TRP A 217 -0.35 -16.19 10.80
CA TRP A 217 0.73 -17.15 11.03
C TRP A 217 1.84 -16.91 10.05
N ASP A 218 3.08 -17.04 10.49
CA ASP A 218 4.20 -17.07 9.58
C ASP A 218 5.11 -18.23 9.91
N SER A 219 5.71 -18.82 8.88
CA SER A 219 6.70 -19.88 9.08
C SER A 219 7.87 -19.32 9.89
N PRO A 220 8.48 -20.08 10.82
CA PRO A 220 9.74 -19.69 11.45
C PRO A 220 10.87 -19.40 10.45
N TRP A 221 10.71 -19.88 9.21
CA TRP A 221 11.64 -19.71 8.09
C TRP A 221 11.19 -18.64 7.09
N SER A 222 10.06 -17.96 7.37
CA SER A 222 9.55 -16.91 6.51
C SER A 222 10.41 -15.66 6.57
N ASP A 223 10.47 -14.92 5.47
CA ASP A 223 11.06 -13.59 5.42
C ASP A 223 10.15 -12.50 6.01
N GLY A 224 8.85 -12.78 6.23
CA GLY A 224 7.87 -11.82 6.74
C GLY A 224 7.40 -10.77 5.73
N PHE A 225 7.92 -10.78 4.50
CA PHE A 225 7.59 -9.84 3.43
C PHE A 225 6.65 -10.42 2.38
N HIS A 226 6.68 -11.74 2.16
CA HIS A 226 5.97 -12.41 1.06
C HIS A 226 4.49 -12.00 0.97
N ARG A 227 3.75 -12.01 2.09
CA ARG A 227 2.31 -11.67 2.11
C ARG A 227 2.05 -10.26 1.58
N GLN A 228 2.84 -9.28 2.01
CA GLN A 228 2.70 -7.90 1.58
C GLN A 228 3.17 -7.72 0.13
N VAL A 229 4.25 -8.37 -0.28
CA VAL A 229 4.73 -8.33 -1.67
C VAL A 229 3.65 -8.85 -2.62
N THR A 230 3.17 -10.06 -2.40
CA THR A 230 2.17 -10.73 -3.23
C THR A 230 0.83 -10.00 -3.20
N GLY A 231 0.35 -9.62 -2.01
CA GLY A 231 -0.92 -8.91 -1.88
C GLY A 231 -0.95 -7.61 -2.67
N TYR A 232 0.09 -6.78 -2.56
CA TYR A 232 0.12 -5.49 -3.25
C TYR A 232 0.28 -5.63 -4.77
N SER A 233 1.13 -6.54 -5.25
CA SER A 233 1.36 -6.73 -6.69
C SER A 233 0.17 -7.37 -7.39
N GLU A 234 -0.45 -8.38 -6.77
CA GLU A 234 -1.60 -9.07 -7.37
C GLU A 234 -2.87 -8.22 -7.35
N VAL A 235 -3.12 -7.46 -6.27
CA VAL A 235 -4.26 -6.52 -6.25
C VAL A 235 -4.05 -5.40 -7.28
N ALA A 236 -2.82 -4.90 -7.45
CA ALA A 236 -2.52 -3.94 -8.53
C ALA A 236 -2.81 -4.54 -9.92
N THR A 237 -2.42 -5.80 -10.15
CA THR A 237 -2.71 -6.53 -11.41
C THR A 237 -4.21 -6.67 -11.62
N PHE A 238 -4.93 -7.11 -10.60
CA PHE A 238 -6.38 -7.26 -10.62
C PHE A 238 -7.10 -5.95 -10.97
N LEU A 239 -6.72 -4.85 -10.32
CA LEU A 239 -7.30 -3.53 -10.60
C LEU A 239 -6.92 -3.02 -12.00
N PHE A 240 -5.71 -3.34 -12.49
CA PHE A 240 -5.31 -3.01 -13.86
C PHE A 240 -6.13 -3.77 -14.90
N GLU A 241 -6.45 -5.05 -14.69
CA GLU A 241 -7.38 -5.79 -15.55
C GLU A 241 -8.76 -5.12 -15.56
N ARG A 242 -9.26 -4.68 -14.41
CA ARG A 242 -10.53 -3.93 -14.32
C ARG A 242 -10.45 -2.58 -15.04
N PHE A 243 -9.31 -1.89 -14.98
CA PHE A 243 -9.07 -0.68 -15.76
C PHE A 243 -9.10 -0.96 -17.26
N LYS A 244 -8.49 -2.06 -17.74
CA LYS A 244 -8.52 -2.40 -19.17
C LYS A 244 -9.94 -2.59 -19.68
N GLU A 245 -10.84 -3.12 -18.85
CA GLU A 245 -12.26 -3.31 -19.17
C GLU A 245 -13.07 -2.01 -19.08
N SER A 246 -12.92 -1.23 -18.00
CA SER A 246 -13.77 -0.07 -17.71
C SER A 246 -13.26 1.26 -18.29
N LYS A 247 -11.95 1.37 -18.49
CA LYS A 247 -11.21 2.61 -18.74
C LYS A 247 -11.44 3.70 -17.67
N ASP A 248 -11.79 3.29 -16.45
CA ASP A 248 -12.02 4.21 -15.35
C ASP A 248 -10.70 4.80 -14.84
N GLY A 249 -10.44 6.07 -15.16
CA GLY A 249 -9.25 6.79 -14.70
C GLY A 249 -9.12 6.87 -13.17
N GLY A 250 -10.22 6.69 -12.42
CA GLY A 250 -10.21 6.63 -10.96
C GLY A 250 -9.44 5.43 -10.38
N LEU A 251 -9.08 4.44 -11.21
CA LEU A 251 -8.25 3.31 -10.80
C LEU A 251 -6.75 3.61 -10.83
N PHE A 252 -6.32 4.65 -11.55
CA PHE A 252 -4.90 4.91 -11.84
C PHE A 252 -4.07 5.15 -10.58
N TYR A 253 -4.47 6.09 -9.70
CA TYR A 253 -3.71 6.42 -8.49
C TYR A 253 -3.55 5.21 -7.55
N PRO A 254 -4.63 4.47 -7.20
CA PRO A 254 -4.50 3.27 -6.39
C PRO A 254 -3.61 2.19 -7.03
N ILE A 255 -3.75 1.90 -8.33
CA ILE A 255 -2.91 0.90 -9.03
C ILE A 255 -1.43 1.26 -8.91
N VAL A 256 -1.08 2.50 -9.25
CA VAL A 256 0.31 2.96 -9.21
C VAL A 256 0.86 2.92 -7.79
N PHE A 257 0.08 3.37 -6.81
CA PHE A 257 0.48 3.29 -5.41
C PHE A 257 0.76 1.84 -4.98
N LEU A 258 -0.15 0.91 -5.28
CA LEU A 258 -0.01 -0.48 -4.87
C LEU A 258 1.26 -1.11 -5.44
N MET A 259 1.50 -0.94 -6.75
CA MET A 259 2.70 -1.47 -7.40
C MET A 259 3.98 -0.78 -6.91
N ARG A 260 3.96 0.54 -6.70
CA ARG A 260 5.09 1.26 -6.12
C ARG A 260 5.40 0.82 -4.70
N ASN A 261 4.39 0.44 -3.92
CA ASN A 261 4.57 -0.12 -2.59
C ASN A 261 5.13 -1.55 -2.66
N ALA A 262 4.64 -2.39 -3.58
CA ALA A 262 5.17 -3.73 -3.82
C ALA A 262 6.67 -3.69 -4.18
N ILE A 263 7.09 -2.75 -5.03
CA ILE A 263 8.51 -2.52 -5.37
C ILE A 263 9.33 -2.14 -4.14
N GLU A 264 8.83 -1.25 -3.28
CA GLU A 264 9.55 -0.89 -2.03
C GLU A 264 9.69 -2.09 -1.09
N ILE A 265 8.62 -2.85 -0.89
CA ILE A 265 8.64 -4.03 -0.03
C ILE A 265 9.59 -5.08 -0.61
N GLY A 266 9.55 -5.33 -1.92
CA GLY A 266 10.47 -6.26 -2.59
C GLY A 266 11.93 -5.86 -2.42
N LEU A 267 12.27 -4.57 -2.56
CA LEU A 267 13.62 -4.09 -2.25
C LEU A 267 13.97 -4.27 -0.78
N LYS A 268 13.04 -4.03 0.16
CA LYS A 268 13.27 -4.30 1.59
C LYS A 268 13.45 -5.79 1.88
N ARG A 269 12.75 -6.66 1.17
CA ARG A 269 12.94 -8.12 1.24
C ARG A 269 14.38 -8.49 0.86
N LEU A 270 14.85 -8.03 -0.30
CA LEU A 270 16.24 -8.22 -0.74
C LEU A 270 17.27 -7.64 0.24
N LEU A 271 16.99 -6.47 0.83
CA LEU A 271 17.86 -5.85 1.85
C LEU A 271 18.07 -6.77 3.08
N HIS A 272 17.08 -7.60 3.40
CA HIS A 272 17.07 -8.45 4.59
C HIS A 272 17.58 -9.88 4.35
N ILE A 273 17.88 -10.26 3.10
CA ILE A 273 18.39 -11.60 2.77
C ILE A 273 19.74 -11.84 3.50
N LYS A 274 19.86 -13.04 4.08
CA LYS A 274 21.05 -13.48 4.83
C LYS A 274 21.76 -14.58 4.05
N MET A 275 22.94 -14.25 3.54
CA MET A 275 23.85 -15.11 2.78
C MET A 275 25.29 -14.83 3.22
N GLU A 276 26.26 -15.56 2.67
CA GLU A 276 27.69 -15.33 2.90
C GLU A 276 28.10 -13.89 2.58
N GLN A 277 27.73 -13.37 1.40
CA GLN A 277 27.93 -11.97 1.03
C GLN A 277 26.61 -11.20 1.11
N SER A 278 26.26 -10.71 2.30
CA SER A 278 25.01 -9.97 2.54
C SER A 278 25.24 -8.48 2.83
N VAL A 279 24.14 -7.70 2.82
CA VAL A 279 24.17 -6.32 3.29
C VAL A 279 24.49 -6.29 4.79
N ASP A 280 25.41 -5.42 5.20
CA ASP A 280 25.84 -5.35 6.58
C ASP A 280 24.69 -4.95 7.52
N GLU A 281 24.68 -5.53 8.73
CA GLU A 281 23.58 -5.33 9.69
C GLU A 281 23.40 -3.88 10.11
N ASN A 282 24.47 -3.09 10.16
CA ASN A 282 24.38 -1.67 10.51
C ASN A 282 23.68 -0.88 9.41
N THR A 283 23.90 -1.21 8.14
CA THR A 283 23.17 -0.65 7.01
C THR A 283 21.72 -1.07 7.03
N ILE A 284 21.41 -2.37 7.22
CA ILE A 284 20.03 -2.85 7.36
C ILE A 284 19.29 -2.08 8.47
N ARG A 285 19.87 -1.99 9.67
CA ARG A 285 19.25 -1.26 10.80
C ARG A 285 18.99 0.22 10.51
N ARG A 286 19.88 0.88 9.77
CA ARG A 286 19.74 2.29 9.38
C ARG A 286 18.72 2.51 8.26
N LYS A 287 18.53 1.52 7.38
CA LYS A 287 17.79 1.67 6.12
C LYS A 287 16.46 0.91 6.05
N ARG A 288 16.18 -0.02 6.97
CA ARG A 288 14.95 -0.83 7.00
C ARG A 288 13.63 -0.04 6.94
N ASN A 289 13.62 1.18 7.51
CA ASN A 289 12.44 2.05 7.51
C ASN A 289 12.49 3.13 6.40
N SER A 290 13.46 3.06 5.48
CA SER A 290 13.57 4.04 4.40
C SER A 290 12.53 3.79 3.32
N HIS A 291 12.04 4.87 2.73
CA HIS A 291 11.18 4.87 1.54
C HIS A 291 11.94 5.27 0.27
N LEU A 292 13.24 5.58 0.40
CA LEU A 292 14.07 6.07 -0.69
C LEU A 292 14.59 4.90 -1.54
N LEU A 293 13.86 4.60 -2.62
CA LEU A 293 14.15 3.46 -3.51
C LEU A 293 15.60 3.45 -4.00
N TYR A 294 16.09 4.58 -4.53
CA TYR A 294 17.43 4.64 -5.10
C TYR A 294 18.51 4.81 -4.03
N LYS A 295 18.45 5.92 -3.29
CA LYS A 295 19.54 6.38 -2.41
C LYS A 295 19.85 5.37 -1.30
N ASP A 296 18.82 4.77 -0.73
CA ASP A 296 18.94 3.94 0.46
C ASP A 296 18.77 2.46 0.15
N LEU A 297 17.70 2.05 -0.54
CA LEU A 297 17.42 0.62 -0.75
C LEU A 297 18.33 0.04 -1.84
N TRP A 298 18.18 0.48 -3.09
CA TRP A 298 18.94 -0.03 -4.23
C TRP A 298 20.45 0.06 -4.05
N ASN A 299 20.97 1.23 -3.63
CA ASN A 299 22.41 1.40 -3.42
C ASN A 299 22.98 0.50 -2.31
N SER A 300 22.15 0.06 -1.36
CA SER A 300 22.60 -0.90 -0.32
C SER A 300 22.61 -2.34 -0.85
N ILE A 301 21.68 -2.68 -1.75
CA ILE A 301 21.48 -4.03 -2.28
C ILE A 301 22.35 -4.33 -3.51
N LYS A 302 22.56 -3.34 -4.39
CA LYS A 302 23.27 -3.50 -5.66
C LYS A 302 24.66 -4.17 -5.51
N PRO A 303 25.50 -3.82 -4.52
CA PRO A 303 26.80 -4.50 -4.35
C PRO A 303 26.70 -6.01 -4.15
N MET A 304 25.70 -6.47 -3.38
CA MET A 304 25.42 -7.90 -3.19
C MET A 304 24.95 -8.54 -4.50
N LEU A 305 24.05 -7.89 -5.25
CA LEU A 305 23.59 -8.43 -6.54
C LEU A 305 24.72 -8.52 -7.57
N VAL A 306 25.64 -7.55 -7.60
CA VAL A 306 26.82 -7.60 -8.48
C VAL A 306 27.71 -8.78 -8.14
N TYR A 307 27.96 -9.03 -6.84
CA TYR A 307 28.76 -10.17 -6.41
C TYR A 307 28.17 -11.50 -6.89
N TYR A 308 26.91 -11.78 -6.55
CA TYR A 308 26.29 -13.05 -6.96
C TYR A 308 26.10 -13.16 -8.47
N SER A 309 25.94 -12.02 -9.18
CA SER A 309 25.86 -12.00 -10.63
C SER A 309 27.18 -12.40 -11.28
N GLU A 310 28.31 -12.06 -10.66
CA GLU A 310 29.64 -12.48 -11.12
C GLU A 310 29.87 -13.96 -10.86
N GLU A 311 29.53 -14.45 -9.66
CA GLU A 311 29.69 -15.86 -9.29
C GLU A 311 28.85 -16.80 -10.18
N ASP A 312 27.64 -16.38 -10.56
CA ASP A 312 26.70 -17.16 -11.37
C ASP A 312 26.75 -16.82 -12.88
N ASN A 313 27.75 -16.04 -13.33
CA ASN A 313 27.91 -15.61 -14.74
C ASN A 313 26.66 -14.94 -15.36
N GLN A 314 25.92 -14.18 -14.57
CA GLN A 314 24.74 -13.41 -15.00
C GLN A 314 25.16 -12.10 -15.69
N ASP A 315 24.29 -11.59 -16.57
CA ASP A 315 24.53 -10.35 -17.32
C ASP A 315 24.41 -9.09 -16.44
N LYS A 316 25.52 -8.35 -16.35
CA LYS A 316 25.61 -7.10 -15.59
C LYS A 316 24.80 -5.95 -16.21
N GLU A 317 24.55 -5.97 -17.52
CA GLU A 317 23.80 -4.89 -18.19
C GLU A 317 22.37 -4.78 -17.63
N THR A 318 21.79 -5.89 -17.18
CA THR A 318 20.45 -5.91 -16.57
C THR A 318 20.41 -5.10 -15.26
N LEU A 319 21.45 -5.15 -14.42
CA LEU A 319 21.49 -4.37 -13.17
C LEU A 319 21.57 -2.86 -13.43
N ASP A 320 22.33 -2.47 -14.45
CA ASP A 320 22.42 -1.06 -14.84
C ASP A 320 21.12 -0.56 -15.47
N LEU A 321 20.43 -1.40 -16.25
CA LEU A 321 19.09 -1.11 -16.76
C LEU A 321 18.08 -0.91 -15.64
N VAL A 322 18.01 -1.83 -14.67
CA VAL A 322 17.13 -1.72 -13.50
C VAL A 322 17.41 -0.45 -12.69
N GLU A 323 18.68 -0.06 -12.56
CA GLU A 323 19.03 1.19 -11.89
C GLU A 323 18.42 2.42 -12.60
N THR A 324 18.35 2.41 -13.94
CA THR A 324 17.66 3.49 -14.66
C THR A 324 16.16 3.54 -14.34
N TYR A 325 15.51 2.38 -14.22
CA TYR A 325 14.12 2.27 -13.82
C TYR A 325 13.87 2.82 -12.42
N ILE A 326 14.70 2.42 -11.46
CA ILE A 326 14.60 2.89 -10.07
C ILE A 326 14.84 4.40 -9.98
N LYS A 327 15.79 4.95 -10.76
CA LYS A 327 16.03 6.40 -10.81
C LYS A 327 14.85 7.16 -11.39
N ALA A 328 14.25 6.67 -12.47
CA ALA A 328 13.08 7.27 -13.09
C ALA A 328 11.89 7.28 -12.11
N LEU A 329 11.59 6.14 -11.50
CA LEU A 329 10.53 6.04 -10.49
C LEU A 329 10.82 6.92 -9.26
N ASN A 330 12.06 6.97 -8.78
CA ASN A 330 12.47 7.84 -7.67
C ASN A 330 12.36 9.34 -8.03
N SER A 331 12.57 9.72 -9.29
CA SER A 331 12.37 11.11 -9.73
C SER A 331 10.90 11.51 -9.73
N LEU A 332 10.01 10.54 -9.99
CA LEU A 332 8.58 10.72 -9.98
C LEU A 332 8.00 10.70 -8.57
N ASP A 333 8.35 9.70 -7.76
CA ASP A 333 7.83 9.50 -6.40
C ASP A 333 8.94 9.09 -5.43
N LYS A 334 9.72 10.08 -5.02
CA LYS A 334 10.86 9.90 -4.11
C LYS A 334 10.48 9.34 -2.74
N ASN A 335 9.35 9.77 -2.19
CA ASN A 335 8.97 9.49 -0.80
C ASN A 335 7.87 8.41 -0.67
N GLY A 336 7.32 7.91 -1.77
CA GLY A 336 6.19 6.98 -1.73
C GLY A 336 4.86 7.65 -1.44
N ASP A 337 4.75 8.97 -1.61
CA ASP A 337 3.58 9.78 -1.24
C ASP A 337 2.83 10.38 -2.43
N MET A 338 3.44 10.41 -3.63
CA MET A 338 2.89 11.07 -4.81
C MET A 338 1.49 10.57 -5.19
N PHE A 339 1.28 9.26 -5.10
CA PHE A 339 0.02 8.62 -5.50
C PHE A 339 -0.92 8.36 -4.33
N ARG A 340 -0.57 8.81 -3.12
CA ARG A 340 -1.44 8.73 -1.92
C ARG A 340 -2.24 10.01 -1.69
N TYR A 341 -1.74 11.14 -2.18
CA TYR A 341 -2.30 12.47 -1.96
C TYR A 341 -2.33 13.25 -3.27
N PRO A 342 -3.33 14.12 -3.49
CA PRO A 342 -3.39 14.91 -4.72
C PRO A 342 -2.27 15.96 -4.79
N CYS A 343 -1.77 16.41 -3.64
CA CYS A 343 -0.70 17.39 -3.54
C CYS A 343 0.19 17.15 -2.31
N SER A 344 1.36 17.78 -2.31
CA SER A 344 2.24 17.79 -1.14
C SER A 344 1.66 18.61 0.02
N PHE A 345 2.28 18.54 1.21
CA PHE A 345 1.94 19.42 2.33
C PHE A 345 2.02 20.92 1.99
N SER A 346 2.85 21.31 1.02
CA SER A 346 2.94 22.71 0.55
C SER A 346 1.88 23.06 -0.52
N ASN A 347 0.86 22.21 -0.69
CA ASN A 347 -0.17 22.33 -1.73
C ASN A 347 0.40 22.34 -3.16
N GLU A 348 1.52 21.65 -3.37
CA GLU A 348 2.14 21.51 -4.69
C GLU A 348 1.59 20.25 -5.38
N TYR A 349 0.94 20.44 -6.52
CA TYR A 349 0.42 19.36 -7.37
C TYR A 349 1.51 18.94 -8.37
N LYS A 350 2.35 17.99 -7.94
CA LYS A 350 3.54 17.58 -8.70
C LYS A 350 3.22 16.65 -9.87
N PHE A 351 2.15 15.88 -9.79
CA PHE A 351 1.65 15.03 -10.87
C PHE A 351 0.26 15.53 -11.28
N ASN A 352 0.22 16.43 -12.26
CA ASN A 352 -0.98 17.17 -12.64
C ASN A 352 -0.88 17.69 -14.06
N ASP A 353 -2.01 17.65 -14.77
CA ASP A 353 -2.15 18.04 -16.18
C ASP A 353 -1.23 17.20 -17.09
N GLU A 354 -1.22 15.89 -16.84
CA GLU A 354 -0.37 14.92 -17.54
C GLU A 354 -1.27 13.92 -18.29
N GLU A 355 -0.97 13.69 -19.56
CA GLU A 355 -1.53 12.57 -20.32
C GLU A 355 -0.67 11.33 -20.08
N ILE A 356 -1.29 10.24 -19.64
CA ILE A 356 -0.60 9.01 -19.27
C ILE A 356 -1.24 7.84 -20.00
N ASP A 357 -0.41 7.05 -20.67
CA ASP A 357 -0.75 5.69 -21.07
C ASP A 357 -0.62 4.78 -19.85
N VAL A 358 -1.77 4.39 -19.29
CA VAL A 358 -1.84 3.58 -18.07
C VAL A 358 -1.24 2.19 -18.28
N GLU A 359 -1.34 1.62 -19.48
CA GLU A 359 -0.78 0.31 -19.79
C GLU A 359 0.75 0.36 -19.84
N ASN A 360 1.33 1.36 -20.53
CA ASN A 360 2.78 1.55 -20.51
C ASN A 360 3.30 1.83 -19.09
N PHE A 361 2.64 2.74 -18.36
CA PHE A 361 3.03 3.09 -16.99
C PHE A 361 2.98 1.87 -16.06
N TYR A 362 1.91 1.09 -16.11
CA TYR A 362 1.78 -0.14 -15.33
C TYR A 362 2.83 -1.19 -15.72
N SER A 363 3.04 -1.44 -17.02
CA SER A 363 4.03 -2.41 -17.50
C SER A 363 5.46 -2.04 -17.08
N TYR A 364 5.78 -0.74 -17.01
CA TYR A 364 7.06 -0.24 -16.52
C TYR A 364 7.31 -0.65 -15.07
N LEU A 365 6.31 -0.44 -14.20
CA LEU A 365 6.38 -0.83 -12.79
C LEU A 365 6.39 -2.35 -12.64
N LEU A 366 5.57 -3.06 -13.41
CA LEU A 366 5.49 -4.52 -13.37
C LEU A 366 6.80 -5.18 -13.80
N GLY A 367 7.47 -4.69 -14.86
CA GLY A 367 8.77 -5.18 -15.28
C GLY A 367 9.86 -4.98 -14.21
N LEU A 368 9.87 -3.81 -13.56
CA LEU A 368 10.76 -3.55 -12.42
C LEU A 368 10.46 -4.49 -11.24
N PHE A 369 9.19 -4.71 -10.93
CA PHE A 369 8.76 -5.62 -9.88
C PHE A 369 9.18 -7.07 -10.15
N HIS A 370 8.91 -7.58 -11.36
CA HIS A 370 9.32 -8.93 -11.75
C HIS A 370 10.83 -9.14 -11.68
N PHE A 371 11.63 -8.13 -12.00
CA PHE A 371 13.08 -8.21 -11.80
C PHE A 371 13.44 -8.41 -10.32
N ILE A 372 12.86 -7.60 -9.43
CA ILE A 372 13.11 -7.67 -7.99
C ILE A 372 12.68 -9.02 -7.42
N ASP A 373 11.51 -9.51 -7.81
CA ASP A 373 10.96 -10.81 -7.38
C ASP A 373 11.79 -11.99 -7.93
N SER A 374 12.32 -11.85 -9.16
CA SER A 374 13.23 -12.84 -9.73
C SER A 374 14.58 -12.87 -8.99
N CYS A 375 15.08 -11.71 -8.53
CA CYS A 375 16.29 -11.68 -7.69
C CYS A 375 16.09 -12.42 -6.37
N ASP A 376 14.92 -12.27 -5.75
CA ASP A 376 14.59 -12.96 -4.50
C ASP A 376 14.62 -14.49 -4.69
N SER A 377 13.89 -14.99 -5.70
CA SER A 377 13.88 -16.42 -6.06
C SER A 377 15.28 -16.95 -6.41
N TRP A 378 16.08 -16.17 -7.13
CA TRP A 378 17.45 -16.54 -7.50
C TRP A 378 18.38 -16.62 -6.28
N LEU A 379 18.34 -15.62 -5.40
CA LEU A 379 19.18 -15.60 -4.20
C LEU A 379 18.78 -16.65 -3.17
N ASP A 380 17.49 -16.99 -3.05
CA ASP A 380 17.04 -18.09 -2.18
C ASP A 380 17.63 -19.43 -2.62
N ASN A 381 17.67 -19.72 -3.93
CA ASN A 381 18.32 -20.94 -4.44
C ASN A 381 19.83 -20.99 -4.10
N ILE A 382 20.52 -19.85 -4.20
CA ILE A 382 21.95 -19.77 -3.85
C ILE A 382 22.13 -19.96 -2.34
N LYS A 383 21.26 -19.34 -1.53
CA LYS A 383 21.30 -19.44 -0.07
C LYS A 383 21.12 -20.88 0.41
N ASP A 384 20.19 -21.62 -0.19
CA ASP A 384 19.99 -23.04 0.11
C ASP A 384 21.27 -23.84 -0.16
N TYR A 385 21.94 -23.59 -1.30
CA TYR A 385 23.24 -24.22 -1.61
C TYR A 385 24.33 -23.86 -0.59
N GLU A 386 24.45 -22.58 -0.20
CA GLU A 386 25.41 -22.15 0.83
C GLU A 386 25.13 -22.78 2.20
N MET A 387 23.86 -23.00 2.54
CA MET A 387 23.46 -23.65 3.79
C MET A 387 23.80 -25.14 3.79
N GLU A 388 23.53 -25.84 2.68
CA GLU A 388 23.91 -27.24 2.51
C GLU A 388 25.43 -27.42 2.64
N MET A 389 26.22 -26.61 1.93
CA MET A 389 27.68 -26.68 1.97
C MET A 389 28.25 -26.42 3.38
N ARG A 390 27.70 -25.45 4.13
CA ARG A 390 28.08 -25.21 5.53
C ARG A 390 27.80 -26.41 6.42
N SER A 391 26.65 -27.06 6.24
CA SER A 391 26.31 -28.25 7.01
C SER A 391 27.35 -29.36 6.77
N TYR A 392 27.74 -29.64 5.53
CA TYR A 392 28.75 -30.66 5.24
C TYR A 392 30.10 -30.36 5.90
N VAL A 393 30.54 -29.10 5.88
CA VAL A 393 31.79 -28.69 6.53
C VAL A 393 31.71 -28.85 8.04
N GLU A 394 30.59 -28.50 8.68
CA GLU A 394 30.40 -28.67 10.13
C GLU A 394 30.32 -30.13 10.58
N TRP A 395 29.93 -31.07 9.72
CA TRP A 395 29.93 -32.51 10.01
C TRP A 395 31.32 -33.17 9.90
N GLU A 396 32.27 -32.54 9.21
CA GLU A 396 33.64 -33.05 9.04
C GLU A 396 34.61 -32.61 10.15
N TYR A 397 34.17 -31.76 11.08
CA TYR A 397 34.89 -31.33 12.29
C TYR A 397 34.19 -31.83 13.57
#